data_AF-A0A9X9M631-F1
#
_entry.id   AF-A0A9X9M631-F1
#
_cell.length_a   1.000
_cell.length_b   1.000
_cell.length_c   1.000
_cell.angle_alpha   90.00
_cell.angle_beta   90.00
_cell.angle_gamma   90.00
#
_symmetry.space_group_name_H-M   'P 1'
#
loop_
_entity.id
_entity.type
_entity.pdbx_description
1 polymer ?
#
loop_
_entity_poly.entity_id
_entity_poly.type
_entity_poly.pdbx_seq_one_letter_code
_entity_poly.pdbx_strand_id
1 'polypeptide(L)' 'MSLEFQTFNSYGLLLYLKQDSDSVDGFFIQLCIENGTLKYYFFCAGEAKLRSINSTIKVDDGQKYTLLIR' A
#
# COMPACT_ATOMS: atom_id res chain seq x y z
N MET A 1 -7.90 -0.05 -10.52
CA MET A 1 -8.72 -0.18 -9.30
C MET A 1 -8.68 1.13 -8.51
N SER A 2 -9.69 1.44 -7.71
CA SER A 2 -9.68 2.62 -6.82
C SER A 2 -10.01 2.23 -5.39
N LEU A 3 -9.34 2.86 -4.43
CA LEU A 3 -9.64 2.77 -3.00
C LEU A 3 -9.97 4.17 -2.49
N GLU A 4 -11.17 4.34 -1.92
CA GLU A 4 -11.51 5.55 -1.17
C GLU A 4 -11.38 5.30 0.33
N PHE A 5 -10.75 6.23 1.05
CA PHE A 5 -10.62 6.15 2.50
C PHE A 5 -10.56 7.55 3.14
N GLN A 6 -10.77 7.57 4.45
CA GLN A 6 -10.66 8.76 5.31
C GLN A 6 -10.14 8.28 6.67
N THR A 7 -9.19 8.98 7.27
CA THR A 7 -8.62 8.60 8.56
C THR A 7 -7.97 9.77 9.29
N PHE A 8 -7.92 9.68 10.63
CA PHE A 8 -7.09 10.53 11.49
C PHE A 8 -5.88 9.75 12.05
N ASN A 9 -5.78 8.45 11.77
CA ASN A 9 -4.69 7.62 12.25
C ASN A 9 -3.46 7.80 11.38
N SER A 10 -2.34 8.14 12.02
CA SER A 10 -1.03 8.27 11.34
C SER A 10 -0.39 6.93 10.98
N TYR A 11 -0.98 5.79 11.39
CA TYR A 11 -0.51 4.45 11.05
C TYR A 11 -1.69 3.52 10.77
N GLY A 12 -1.54 2.65 9.77
CA GLY A 12 -2.54 1.60 9.51
C GLY A 12 -2.34 0.90 8.17
N LEU A 13 -2.80 -0.36 8.09
CA LEU A 13 -2.87 -1.12 6.86
C LEU A 13 -4.18 -0.81 6.14
N LEU A 14 -4.10 -0.35 4.89
CA LEU A 14 -5.28 -0.04 4.07
C LEU A 14 -5.66 -1.21 3.15
N LEU A 15 -4.67 -1.83 2.52
CA LEU A 15 -4.88 -2.95 1.61
C LEU A 15 -3.68 -3.89 1.63
N TYR A 16 -3.95 -5.18 1.67
CA TYR A 16 -2.97 -6.24 1.47
C TYR A 16 -3.52 -7.22 0.44
N LEU A 17 -2.80 -7.39 -0.66
CA LEU A 17 -3.12 -8.36 -1.70
C LEU A 17 -1.90 -9.26 -1.86
N LYS A 18 -2.12 -10.57 -1.79
CA LYS A 18 -1.09 -11.57 -2.03
C LYS A 18 -1.64 -12.58 -3.02
N GLN A 19 -0.82 -12.98 -3.99
CA GLN A 19 -1.16 -14.12 -4.83
C GLN A 19 -1.04 -15.39 -3.99
N ASP A 20 -2.14 -16.12 -3.83
CA ASP A 20 -2.12 -17.48 -3.30
C ASP A 20 -1.56 -18.40 -4.39
N SER A 21 -0.26 -18.66 -4.31
CA SER A 21 0.43 -19.67 -5.10
C SER A 21 1.27 -20.52 -4.16
N ASP A 22 1.24 -21.84 -4.33
CA ASP A 22 2.13 -22.78 -3.62
C ASP A 22 3.62 -22.60 -4.00
N SER A 23 3.92 -21.74 -4.98
CA SER A 23 5.28 -21.35 -5.33
C SER A 23 5.87 -20.37 -4.33
N VAL A 24 7.15 -20.59 -3.98
CA VAL A 24 7.97 -19.78 -3.05
C VAL A 24 8.03 -18.30 -3.46
N ASP A 25 7.83 -17.99 -4.74
CA ASP A 25 7.90 -16.65 -5.29
C ASP A 25 6.51 -16.00 -5.47
N GLY A 26 5.84 -15.73 -4.34
CA GLY A 26 4.54 -15.06 -4.34
C GLY A 26 4.64 -13.56 -4.61
N PHE A 27 3.71 -13.01 -5.40
CA PHE A 27 3.56 -11.56 -5.56
C PHE A 27 2.73 -10.99 -4.42
N PHE A 28 3.10 -9.80 -3.93
CA PHE A 28 2.23 -9.06 -3.02
C PHE A 28 2.26 -7.56 -3.27
N ILE A 29 1.16 -6.93 -2.88
CA ILE A 29 0.96 -5.49 -2.81
C ILE A 29 0.48 -5.15 -1.40
N GLN A 30 1.11 -4.16 -0.78
CA GLN A 30 0.71 -3.64 0.52
C GLN A 30 0.64 -2.11 0.45
N LEU A 31 -0.51 -1.57 0.83
CA LEU A 31 -0.76 -0.15 1.01
C LEU A 31 -0.98 0.12 2.48
N CYS A 32 -0.14 0.99 3.05
CA CYS A 32 -0.26 1.40 4.44
C CYS A 32 -0.02 2.90 4.59
N ILE A 33 -0.42 3.40 5.74
CA ILE A 33 -0.10 4.74 6.22
C ILE A 33 1.00 4.58 7.25
N GLU A 34 2.06 5.36 7.10
CA GLU A 34 3.17 5.45 8.04
C GLU A 34 3.54 6.92 8.25
N ASN A 35 3.61 7.36 9.51
CA ASN A 35 3.78 8.76 9.89
C ASN A 35 2.76 9.69 9.21
N GLY A 36 1.55 9.17 8.94
CA GLY A 36 0.46 9.85 8.24
C GLY A 36 0.67 10.03 6.74
N THR A 37 1.69 9.38 6.17
CA THR A 37 1.97 9.40 4.72
C THR A 37 1.63 8.06 4.09
N LEU A 38 1.22 8.08 2.82
CA LEU A 38 0.93 6.85 2.08
C LEU A 38 2.22 6.14 1.65
N LYS A 39 2.25 4.83 1.89
CA LYS A 39 3.32 3.91 1.49
C LYS A 39 2.76 2.80 0.61
N TYR A 40 3.43 2.53 -0.50
CA TYR A 40 3.12 1.42 -1.39
C TYR A 40 4.31 0.47 -1.44
N TYR A 41 4.15 -0.72 -0.87
CA TYR A 41 5.12 -1.80 -0.94
C TYR A 41 4.66 -2.85 -1.92
N PHE A 42 5.59 -3.39 -2.70
CA PHE A 42 5.31 -4.49 -3.60
C PHE A 42 6.50 -5.42 -3.77
N PHE A 43 6.21 -6.69 -4.04
CA PHE A 43 7.20 -7.70 -4.34
C PHE A 43 6.84 -8.41 -5.63
N CYS A 44 7.82 -8.54 -6.51
CA CYS A 44 7.71 -9.26 -7.77
C CYS A 44 8.70 -10.43 -7.78
N ALA A 45 8.20 -11.64 -8.06
CA ALA A 45 8.97 -12.89 -8.10
C ALA A 45 10.28 -12.78 -8.89
N GLY A 46 10.23 -12.15 -10.08
CA GLY A 46 11.38 -12.04 -10.97
C GLY A 46 12.53 -11.16 -10.48
N GLU A 47 12.32 -10.33 -9.46
CA GLU A 47 13.35 -9.42 -8.95
C GLU A 47 13.86 -9.76 -7.54
N ALA A 48 13.19 -10.69 -6.85
CA ALA A 48 13.52 -11.13 -5.49
C ALA A 48 13.75 -9.99 -4.47
N LYS A 49 13.17 -8.80 -4.69
CA LYS A 49 13.39 -7.62 -3.85
C LYS A 49 12.10 -6.86 -3.57
N LEU A 50 11.92 -6.50 -2.30
CA LEU A 50 10.87 -5.58 -1.87
C LEU A 50 11.15 -4.19 -2.44
N ARG A 51 10.18 -3.66 -3.18
CA ARG A 51 10.20 -2.27 -3.65
C ARG A 51 9.19 -1.44 -2.87
N SER A 52 9.48 -0.15 -2.76
CA SER A 52 8.58 0.82 -2.11
C SER A 52 8.47 2.09 -2.94
N ILE A 53 7.27 2.67 -2.95
CA ILE A 53 7.00 4.02 -3.43
C ILE A 53 6.48 4.80 -2.23
N ASN A 54 7.18 5.89 -1.91
CA ASN A 54 6.84 6.75 -0.79
C ASN A 54 6.15 8.00 -1.32
N SER A 55 4.98 8.32 -0.76
CA SER A 55 4.38 9.64 -0.94
C SER A 55 4.83 10.56 0.20
N THR A 56 4.93 11.86 -0.08
CA THR A 56 5.08 12.91 0.95
C THR A 56 3.74 13.51 1.36
N ILE A 57 2.64 13.08 0.73
CA ILE A 57 1.29 13.58 1.01
C ILE A 57 0.81 13.04 2.37
N LYS A 58 0.37 13.95 3.23
CA LYS A 58 -0.30 13.64 4.49
C LYS A 58 -1.76 13.28 4.22
N VAL A 59 -2.23 12.18 4.82
CA VAL A 59 -3.58 11.61 4.62
C VAL A 59 -4.32 11.33 5.94
N ASP A 60 -3.72 11.73 7.06
CA ASP A 60 -4.23 11.56 8.43
C ASP A 60 -4.93 12.82 8.97
N ASP A 61 -5.46 13.66 8.08
CA ASP A 61 -6.12 14.93 8.41
C ASP A 61 -7.65 14.83 8.47
N GLY A 62 -8.20 13.63 8.28
CA GLY A 62 -9.65 13.39 8.24
C GLY A 62 -10.32 13.81 6.94
N GLN A 63 -9.59 14.19 5.90
CA GLN A 63 -10.17 14.39 4.57
C GLN A 63 -10.36 13.05 3.84
N LYS A 64 -11.28 13.05 2.86
CA LYS A 64 -11.51 11.88 2.01
C LYS A 64 -10.50 11.87 0.86
N TYR A 65 -9.82 10.75 0.68
CA TYR A 65 -8.86 10.54 -0.40
C TYR A 65 -9.32 9.43 -1.34
N THR A 66 -9.05 9.60 -2.64
CA THR A 66 -9.17 8.54 -3.64
C THR A 66 -7.78 8.14 -4.11
N LEU A 67 -7.40 6.90 -3.87
CA LEU A 67 -6.18 6.31 -4.41
C LEU A 67 -6.50 5.54 -5.70
N LEU A 68 -5.82 5.90 -6.79
CA LEU A 68 -5.89 5.19 -8.06
C LEU A 68 -4.73 4.22 -8.18
N ILE A 69 -5.04 2.93 -8.25
CA ILE A 69 -4.08 1.84 -8.40
C ILE A 69 -4.16 1.37 -9.86
N ARG A 70 -3.05 1.49 -10.59
CA ARG A 70 -2.93 1.19 -12.03
C ARG A 70 -1.84 0.17 -12.28
#